data_AF-A0A381WNG7-F1
#
_entry.id   AF-A0A381WNG7-F1
#
_cell.length_a   1.000
_cell.length_b   1.000
_cell.length_c   1.000
_cell.angle_alpha   90.00
_cell.angle_beta   90.00
_cell.angle_gamma   90.00
#
_symmetry.space_group_name_H-M   'P 1'
#
loop_
_entity.id
_entity.type
_entity.pdbx_description
1 polymer ?
#
loop_
_entity_poly.entity_id
_entity_poly.type
_entity_poly.pdbx_seq_one_letter_code
_entity_poly.pdbx_strand_id
1 'polypeptide(L)'
;VLLANAEAAKKQWSFRHDVLPVLSKAGCNTGGCHGALAGKGEFRLSLDGYDPVTDYYNITRESRGRRIEFAAPAKSLFVIKPTSAVRHKGSKVIHEDSPDYRILTEWIQQGAPGPTKDDPILERLEISPAQSLLRKKDSLQLKVR
;
A
#
# COMPACT_ATOMS: atom_id res chain seq x y z
N VAL A 1 12.40 18.64 36.86
CA VAL A 1 11.96 17.32 36.36
C VAL A 1 10.54 17.47 35.81
N LEU A 2 10.39 17.55 34.49
CA LEU A 2 9.11 17.46 33.78
C LEU A 2 9.46 16.95 32.38
N LEU A 3 9.70 15.64 32.27
CA LEU A 3 9.73 14.94 30.99
C LEU A 3 8.27 14.71 30.61
N ALA A 4 7.76 15.49 29.65
CA ALA A 4 6.49 15.18 29.03
C ALA A 4 6.67 13.86 28.26
N ASN A 5 5.99 12.81 28.72
CA ASN A 5 5.81 11.59 27.94
C ASN A 5 5.01 11.97 26.69
N ALA A 6 5.71 12.13 25.57
CA ALA A 6 5.08 12.07 24.26
C ALA A 6 4.58 10.63 24.09
N GLU A 7 3.31 10.42 24.42
CA GLU A 7 2.58 9.24 23.96
C GLU A 7 2.78 9.18 22.45
N ALA A 8 3.48 8.15 21.97
CA ALA A 8 3.80 8.05 20.55
C ALA A 8 2.48 8.09 19.77
N ALA A 9 2.20 9.24 19.14
CA ALA A 9 0.98 9.41 18.36
C ALA A 9 0.91 8.25 17.37
N LYS A 10 -0.13 7.41 17.46
CA LYS A 10 -0.30 6.26 16.58
C LYS A 10 -0.22 6.79 15.14
N LYS A 11 0.76 6.30 14.36
CA LYS A 11 0.94 6.69 12.96
C LYS A 11 -0.38 6.48 12.23
N GLN A 12 -0.94 7.55 11.69
CA GLN A 12 -2.09 7.48 10.81
C GLN A 12 -1.62 7.04 9.43
N TRP A 13 -2.23 5.98 8.88
CA TRP A 13 -1.87 5.45 7.57
C TRP A 13 -2.57 6.25 6.47
N SER A 14 -1.78 6.75 5.50
CA SER A 14 -2.31 7.39 4.30
C SER A 14 -2.62 6.33 3.25
N PHE A 15 -3.82 6.37 2.67
CA PHE A 15 -4.14 5.51 1.53
C PHE A 15 -3.17 5.77 0.36
N ARG A 16 -2.90 7.05 0.08
CA ARG A 16 -2.04 7.48 -1.02
C ARG A 16 -0.57 7.11 -0.80
N HIS A 17 -0.03 7.33 0.40
CA HIS A 17 1.42 7.24 0.64
C HIS A 17 1.89 5.97 1.32
N ASP A 18 0.99 5.20 1.94
CA ASP A 18 1.36 3.95 2.62
C ASP A 18 0.67 2.74 1.97
N VAL A 19 -0.65 2.80 1.71
CA VAL A 19 -1.40 1.64 1.19
C VAL A 19 -1.15 1.40 -0.31
N LEU A 20 -1.30 2.42 -1.15
CA LEU A 20 -1.08 2.28 -2.59
C LEU A 20 0.35 1.81 -2.93
N PRO A 21 1.42 2.34 -2.31
CA PRO A 21 2.77 1.85 -2.55
C PRO A 21 2.95 0.37 -2.19
N VAL A 22 2.28 -0.13 -1.14
CA VAL A 22 2.27 -1.56 -0.83
C VAL A 22 1.66 -2.36 -1.99
N LEU A 23 0.54 -1.91 -2.55
CA LEU A 23 -0.09 -2.58 -3.69
C LEU A 23 0.77 -2.55 -4.94
N SER A 24 1.42 -1.42 -5.23
CA SER A 24 2.34 -1.26 -6.36
C SER A 24 3.58 -2.14 -6.21
N LYS A 25 4.21 -2.13 -5.04
CA LYS A 25 5.37 -2.98 -4.73
C LYS A 25 5.03 -4.47 -4.83
N ALA A 26 3.84 -4.88 -4.39
CA ALA A 26 3.37 -6.26 -4.49
C ALA A 26 2.88 -6.65 -5.90
N GLY A 27 2.83 -5.70 -6.84
CA GLY A 27 2.40 -5.92 -8.22
C GLY A 27 0.88 -6.09 -8.39
N CYS A 28 0.07 -5.76 -7.39
CA CYS A 28 -1.38 -5.97 -7.40
C CYS A 28 -2.09 -5.14 -8.49
N ASN A 29 -1.67 -3.88 -8.64
CA ASN A 29 -2.24 -2.89 -9.57
C ASN A 29 -1.46 -2.79 -10.90
N THR A 30 -0.71 -3.83 -11.26
CA THR A 30 -0.03 -3.90 -12.56
C THR A 30 -1.00 -4.27 -13.68
N GLY A 31 -0.65 -3.92 -14.93
CA GLY A 31 -1.46 -4.26 -16.12
C GLY A 31 -1.67 -5.75 -16.35
N GLY A 32 -0.81 -6.61 -15.78
CA GLY A 32 -0.98 -8.06 -15.80
C GLY A 32 -1.96 -8.60 -14.76
N CYS A 33 -2.47 -7.78 -13.84
CA CYS A 33 -3.32 -8.19 -12.73
C CYS A 33 -4.56 -7.30 -12.57
N HIS A 34 -4.75 -6.64 -11.41
CA HIS A 34 -5.92 -5.79 -11.19
C HIS A 34 -5.81 -4.41 -11.86
N GLY A 35 -4.60 -4.00 -12.27
CA GLY A 35 -4.36 -2.80 -13.07
C GLY A 35 -4.67 -2.94 -14.56
N ALA A 36 -5.09 -4.13 -15.00
CA ALA A 36 -5.61 -4.31 -16.36
C ALA A 36 -6.83 -3.43 -16.59
N LEU A 37 -7.07 -3.02 -17.85
CA LEU A 37 -8.22 -2.16 -18.19
C LEU A 37 -9.56 -2.71 -17.69
N ALA A 38 -9.76 -4.03 -17.80
CA ALA A 38 -10.95 -4.74 -17.31
C ALA A 38 -10.84 -5.19 -15.83
N GLY A 39 -9.69 -5.01 -15.18
CA GLY A 39 -9.36 -5.63 -13.90
C GLY A 39 -9.30 -7.17 -13.99
N LYS A 40 -9.36 -7.83 -12.82
CA LYS A 40 -9.46 -9.28 -12.70
C LYS A 40 -10.37 -9.69 -11.55
N GLY A 41 -11.18 -10.73 -11.77
CA GLY A 41 -12.06 -11.28 -10.73
C GLY A 41 -13.01 -10.22 -10.15
N GLU A 42 -13.62 -9.41 -11.03
CA GLU A 42 -14.52 -8.31 -10.68
C GLU A 42 -13.89 -7.23 -9.80
N PHE A 43 -12.56 -7.16 -9.75
CA PHE A 43 -11.82 -6.16 -9.01
C PHE A 43 -10.82 -5.46 -9.91
N ARG A 44 -10.95 -4.13 -9.99
CA ARG A 44 -10.11 -3.27 -10.81
C ARG A 44 -9.43 -2.23 -9.94
N LEU A 45 -8.13 -2.08 -10.16
CA LEU A 45 -7.32 -0.97 -9.68
C LEU A 45 -6.83 -0.18 -10.89
N SER A 46 -6.49 1.07 -10.67
CA SER A 46 -5.82 1.92 -11.65
C SER A 46 -4.41 1.38 -11.90
N LEU A 47 -3.93 1.51 -13.14
CA LEU A 47 -2.59 1.06 -13.50
C LEU A 47 -1.55 1.80 -12.66
N ASP A 48 -0.73 1.05 -11.94
CA ASP A 48 0.33 1.54 -11.05
C ASP A 48 -0.12 2.58 -10.01
N GLY A 49 -1.42 2.62 -9.69
CA GLY A 49 -1.99 3.52 -8.68
C GLY A 49 -2.24 4.95 -9.17
N TYR A 50 -2.37 5.15 -10.48
CA TYR A 50 -2.61 6.45 -11.12
C TYR A 50 -3.85 7.22 -10.61
N ASP A 51 -4.90 6.51 -10.20
CA ASP A 51 -6.15 7.12 -9.68
C ASP A 51 -6.48 6.61 -8.25
N PRO A 52 -5.90 7.24 -7.22
CA PRO A 52 -6.14 6.87 -5.83
C PRO A 52 -7.59 6.99 -5.37
N VAL A 53 -8.36 7.91 -5.96
CA VAL A 53 -9.75 8.14 -5.54
C VAL A 53 -10.61 6.96 -6.00
N THR A 54 -10.47 6.55 -7.26
CA THR A 54 -11.17 5.38 -7.79
C THR A 54 -10.68 4.08 -7.13
N ASP A 55 -9.37 3.94 -6.87
CA ASP A 55 -8.83 2.77 -6.20
C ASP A 55 -9.38 2.60 -4.79
N TYR A 56 -9.42 3.70 -4.03
CA TYR A 56 -10.02 3.72 -2.71
C TYR A 56 -11.48 3.29 -2.76
N TYR A 57 -12.27 3.82 -3.71
CA TYR A 57 -13.66 3.45 -3.89
C TYR A 57 -13.83 1.96 -4.24
N ASN A 58 -13.03 1.45 -5.17
CA ASN A 58 -13.10 0.04 -5.61
C ASN A 58 -12.72 -0.93 -4.49
N ILE A 59 -11.76 -0.54 -3.65
CA ILE A 59 -11.37 -1.32 -2.47
C ILE A 59 -12.47 -1.29 -1.41
N THR A 60 -13.01 -0.12 -1.09
CA THR A 60 -13.79 0.07 0.14
C THR A 60 -15.31 0.09 -0.03
N ARG A 61 -15.84 0.30 -1.25
CA ARG A 61 -17.28 0.53 -1.50
C ARG A 61 -17.85 -0.35 -2.61
N GLU A 62 -17.11 -0.56 -3.69
CA GLU A 62 -17.57 -1.41 -4.80
C GLU A 62 -17.89 -2.84 -4.29
N SER A 63 -18.74 -3.57 -5.02
CA SER A 63 -19.21 -4.89 -4.58
C SER A 63 -19.86 -4.87 -3.20
N ARG A 64 -20.50 -3.76 -2.81
CA ARG A 64 -21.14 -3.52 -1.50
C ARG A 64 -20.16 -3.62 -0.32
N GLY A 65 -18.90 -3.19 -0.53
CA GLY A 65 -17.88 -3.14 0.52
C GLY A 65 -17.35 -4.50 0.97
N ARG A 66 -17.69 -5.61 0.30
CA ARG A 66 -17.32 -6.98 0.67
C ARG A 66 -15.81 -7.25 0.86
N ARG A 67 -14.95 -6.32 0.43
CA ARG A 67 -13.48 -6.49 0.49
C ARG A 67 -12.86 -6.07 1.81
N ILE A 68 -13.57 -5.28 2.62
CA ILE A 68 -13.10 -4.73 3.90
C ILE A 68 -13.97 -5.25 5.03
N GLU A 69 -13.34 -5.86 6.03
CA GLU A 69 -13.95 -6.33 7.27
C GLU A 69 -13.33 -5.54 8.43
N PHE A 70 -14.05 -4.52 8.91
CA PHE A 70 -13.57 -3.63 9.97
C PHE A 70 -13.48 -4.33 11.32
N ALA A 71 -14.37 -5.28 11.62
CA ALA A 71 -14.36 -6.00 12.89
C ALA A 71 -13.22 -7.03 12.96
N ALA A 72 -12.69 -7.44 11.80
CA ALA A 72 -11.57 -8.36 11.69
C ALA A 72 -10.69 -8.00 10.47
N PRO A 73 -9.84 -6.95 10.58
CA PRO A 73 -9.02 -6.45 9.47
C PRO A 73 -8.24 -7.52 8.71
N ALA A 74 -7.61 -8.44 9.46
CA ALA A 74 -6.85 -9.57 8.94
C ALA A 74 -7.68 -10.57 8.10
N LYS A 75 -9.03 -10.57 8.22
CA LYS A 75 -9.95 -11.42 7.44
C LYS A 75 -10.50 -10.72 6.19
N SER A 76 -10.20 -9.44 5.98
CA SER A 76 -10.62 -8.69 4.81
C SER A 76 -10.12 -9.37 3.54
N LEU A 77 -10.97 -9.54 2.51
CA LEU A 77 -10.55 -10.11 1.21
C LEU A 77 -9.37 -9.35 0.62
N PHE A 78 -9.31 -8.03 0.85
CA PHE A 78 -8.20 -7.17 0.49
C PHE A 78 -6.84 -7.63 1.06
N VAL A 79 -6.83 -8.30 2.21
CA VAL A 79 -5.63 -8.82 2.90
C VAL A 79 -5.43 -10.31 2.60
N ILE A 80 -6.46 -11.14 2.72
CA ILE A 80 -6.31 -12.60 2.64
C ILE A 80 -6.08 -13.14 1.21
N LYS A 81 -6.40 -12.34 0.18
CA LYS A 81 -6.10 -12.67 -1.22
C LYS A 81 -4.60 -12.57 -1.52
N PRO A 82 -3.90 -11.43 -1.29
CA PRO A 82 -2.47 -11.32 -1.55
C PRO A 82 -1.59 -12.16 -0.61
N THR A 83 -2.07 -12.54 0.58
CA THR A 83 -1.38 -13.52 1.45
C THR A 83 -1.62 -14.98 1.08
N SER A 84 -2.51 -15.24 0.12
CA SER A 84 -2.96 -16.59 -0.28
C SER A 84 -3.61 -17.41 0.85
N ALA A 85 -4.13 -16.76 1.89
CA ALA A 85 -4.91 -17.44 2.93
C ALA A 85 -6.27 -17.96 2.40
N VAL A 86 -6.73 -17.43 1.27
CA VAL A 86 -7.81 -18.00 0.46
C VAL A 86 -7.37 -18.12 -0.99
N ARG A 87 -8.08 -18.95 -1.77
CA ARG A 87 -7.78 -19.13 -3.19
C ARG A 87 -7.70 -17.79 -3.92
N HIS A 88 -6.50 -17.47 -4.38
CA HIS A 88 -6.19 -16.36 -5.28
C HIS A 88 -5.60 -16.96 -6.56
N LYS A 89 -5.95 -16.41 -7.73
CA LYS A 89 -5.40 -16.91 -9.02
C LYS A 89 -3.97 -16.43 -9.26
N GLY A 90 -3.52 -15.38 -8.57
CA GLY A 90 -2.12 -14.96 -8.53
C GLY A 90 -1.38 -15.52 -7.31
N SER A 91 -0.07 -15.31 -7.27
CA SER A 91 0.84 -15.82 -6.23
C SER A 91 0.62 -15.16 -4.85
N LYS A 92 1.19 -15.78 -3.81
CA LYS A 92 1.44 -15.12 -2.52
C LYS A 92 2.49 -14.03 -2.71
N VAL A 93 2.09 -12.78 -2.49
CA VAL A 93 2.94 -11.59 -2.71
C VAL A 93 3.11 -10.75 -1.44
N ILE A 94 2.34 -11.04 -0.39
CA ILE A 94 2.46 -10.41 0.94
C ILE A 94 2.59 -11.52 1.98
N HIS A 95 3.53 -11.36 2.90
CA HIS A 95 3.72 -12.25 4.05
C HIS A 95 3.13 -11.63 5.32
N GLU A 96 2.57 -12.45 6.19
CA GLU A 96 1.82 -12.03 7.39
C GLU A 96 2.72 -11.37 8.46
N ASP A 97 4.02 -11.66 8.43
CA ASP A 97 5.07 -11.05 9.27
C ASP A 97 5.68 -9.79 8.64
N SER A 98 5.24 -9.39 7.44
CA SER A 98 5.81 -8.25 6.73
C SER A 98 5.27 -6.90 7.23
N PRO A 99 6.08 -5.82 7.11
CA PRO A 99 5.59 -4.45 7.31
C PRO A 99 4.39 -4.13 6.42
N ASP A 100 4.37 -4.65 5.19
CA ASP A 100 3.31 -4.42 4.21
C ASP A 100 1.97 -4.96 4.72
N TYR A 101 1.95 -6.18 5.28
CA TYR A 101 0.75 -6.75 5.91
C TYR A 101 0.25 -5.89 7.08
N ARG A 102 1.17 -5.40 7.91
CA ARG A 102 0.86 -4.54 9.05
C ARG A 102 0.23 -3.21 8.59
N ILE A 103 0.76 -2.58 7.54
CA ILE A 103 0.20 -1.36 6.95
C ILE A 103 -1.26 -1.58 6.53
N LEU A 104 -1.55 -2.65 5.78
CA LEU A 104 -2.89 -2.89 5.26
C LEU A 104 -3.90 -3.15 6.38
N THR A 105 -3.52 -3.98 7.37
CA THR A 105 -4.40 -4.35 8.48
C THR A 105 -4.63 -3.19 9.45
N GLU A 106 -3.60 -2.44 9.82
CA GLU A 106 -3.73 -1.26 10.67
C GLU A 106 -4.49 -0.13 9.97
N TRP A 107 -4.31 0.08 8.66
CA TRP A 107 -5.11 1.04 7.89
C TRP A 107 -6.61 0.72 7.92
N ILE A 108 -6.98 -0.56 7.75
CA ILE A 108 -8.37 -0.99 7.92
C ILE A 108 -8.85 -0.76 9.36
N GLN A 109 -8.02 -1.11 10.35
CA GLN A 109 -8.34 -0.91 11.77
C GLN A 109 -8.59 0.56 12.12
N GLN A 110 -7.92 1.49 11.42
CA GLN A 110 -8.12 2.94 11.53
C GLN A 110 -9.38 3.45 10.79
N GLY A 111 -10.23 2.56 10.30
CA GLY A 111 -11.45 2.92 9.57
C GLY A 111 -11.24 3.11 8.07
N ALA A 112 -10.10 2.65 7.54
CA ALA A 112 -9.72 2.80 6.13
C ALA A 112 -9.88 4.25 5.65
N PRO A 113 -9.15 5.23 6.23
CA PRO A 113 -9.20 6.62 5.80
C PRO A 113 -8.83 6.73 4.32
N GLY A 114 -9.64 7.48 3.56
CA GLY A 114 -9.44 7.70 2.13
C GLY A 114 -8.42 8.79 1.82
N PRO A 115 -8.05 8.95 0.54
CA PRO A 115 -7.19 10.05 0.12
C PRO A 115 -7.90 11.38 0.37
N THR A 116 -7.13 12.39 0.78
CA THR A 116 -7.63 13.74 1.07
C THR A 116 -6.96 14.76 0.15
N LYS A 117 -7.56 15.94 0.01
CA LYS A 117 -6.93 17.07 -0.68
C LYS A 117 -5.71 17.62 0.07
N ASP A 118 -5.61 17.31 1.36
CA ASP A 118 -4.54 17.75 2.25
C ASP A 118 -3.39 16.71 2.30
N ASP A 119 -3.51 15.59 1.56
CA ASP A 119 -2.45 14.62 1.41
C ASP A 119 -1.21 15.31 0.80
N PRO A 120 0.00 15.13 1.37
CA PRO A 120 1.21 15.70 0.80
C PRO A 120 1.39 15.35 -0.68
N ILE A 121 1.75 16.32 -1.51
CA ILE A 121 2.06 16.06 -2.92
C ILE A 121 3.57 15.90 -3.05
N LEU A 122 4.03 14.81 -3.67
CA LEU A 122 5.45 14.62 -3.96
C LEU A 122 5.86 15.60 -5.07
N GLU A 123 6.54 16.68 -4.68
CA GLU A 123 7.04 17.69 -5.63
C GLU A 123 8.39 17.29 -6.23
N ARG A 124 9.25 16.64 -5.44
CA ARG A 124 10.61 16.31 -5.86
C ARG A 124 11.11 15.06 -5.13
N LEU A 125 11.92 14.28 -5.84
CA LEU A 125 12.68 13.15 -5.32
C LEU A 125 14.15 13.36 -5.69
N GLU A 126 15.03 13.43 -4.70
CA GLU A 126 16.47 13.57 -4.89
C GLU A 126 17.19 12.31 -4.44
N ILE A 127 18.05 11.78 -5.32
CA ILE A 127 18.90 10.63 -5.01
C ILE A 127 20.35 11.11 -5.03
N SER A 128 21.07 10.86 -3.94
CA SER A 128 22.48 11.24 -3.80
C SER A 128 23.39 10.03 -3.47
N PRO A 129 24.59 9.97 -4.07
CA PRO A 129 25.11 10.91 -5.07
C PRO A 129 24.42 10.75 -6.44
N ALA A 130 24.25 11.85 -7.16
CA ALA A 130 23.61 11.84 -8.48
C ALA A 130 24.43 11.05 -9.53
N GLN A 131 25.75 11.01 -9.35
CA GLN A 131 26.68 10.21 -10.13
C GLN A 131 27.77 9.65 -9.23
N SER A 132 28.18 8.42 -9.48
CA SER A 132 29.32 7.78 -8.80
C SER A 132 30.02 6.82 -9.75
N LEU A 133 31.35 6.75 -9.66
CA LEU A 133 32.15 5.75 -10.37
C LEU A 133 32.46 4.61 -9.41
N LEU A 134 32.00 3.40 -9.74
CA LEU A 134 32.14 2.19 -8.92
C LEU A 134 32.96 1.14 -9.67
N ARG A 135 33.78 0.39 -8.94
CA ARG A 135 34.47 -0.81 -9.44
C ARG A 135 33.59 -2.04 -9.19
N LYS A 136 33.93 -3.15 -9.86
CA LYS A 136 33.26 -4.43 -9.64
C LYS A 136 33.34 -4.81 -8.16
N LYS A 137 32.19 -5.12 -7.55
CA LYS A 137 31.98 -5.43 -6.12
C LYS A 137 31.96 -4.25 -5.15
N ASP A 138 32.05 -3.01 -5.63
CA ASP A 138 31.79 -1.85 -4.77
C ASP A 138 30.30 -1.81 -4.37
N SER A 139 30.05 -1.35 -3.15
CA SER A 139 28.71 -1.04 -2.64
C SER A 139 28.64 0.43 -2.28
N LEU A 140 27.55 1.09 -2.68
CA LEU A 140 27.29 2.48 -2.38
C LEU A 140 25.90 2.62 -1.80
N GLN A 141 25.80 3.22 -0.61
CA GLN A 141 24.52 3.58 -0.03
C GLN A 141 24.00 4.86 -0.67
N LEU A 142 22.84 4.78 -1.29
CA LEU A 142 22.13 5.95 -1.80
C LEU A 142 21.34 6.61 -0.67
N LYS A 143 21.34 7.94 -0.65
CA LYS A 143 20.44 8.74 0.19
C LYS A 143 19.32 9.28 -0.68
N VAL A 144 18.09 8.98 -0.29
CA VAL A 144 16.87 9.48 -0.94
C VAL A 144 16.28 10.58 -0.06
N ARG A 145 15.94 11.72 -0.65
CA ARG A 145 15.32 12.87 0.02
C ARG A 145 14.12 13.36 -0.77
#